data_AF-A0A8J3VYD3-F1
#
_entry.id   AF-A0A8J3VYD3-F1
#
_cell.length_a   1.000
_cell.length_b   1.000
_cell.length_c   1.000
_cell.angle_alpha   90.00
_cell.angle_beta   90.00
_cell.angle_gamma   90.00
#
_symmetry.space_group_name_H-M   'P 1'
#
loop_
_entity.id
_entity.type
_entity.pdbx_description
1 polymer ?
#
loop_
_entity_poly.entity_id
_entity_poly.type
_entity_poly.pdbx_seq_one_letter_code
_entity_poly.pdbx_strand_id
1 'polypeptide(L)'
;MTSTFDAALTEAAALLRTLPRRRDDVSEARRTVAEWSETRPAVRAQLVADVRAGSPMVDYDLVLAHPDGGSVALTAPADDGVPWTVDHSTHWASGRVVTVDGFGLLIQNALLTLRTRAERDTTIPDELIDYCILSDMTGMESPPTQEEIQQASDAYRIRNGLRSRADMTRWLAAVGLNETAYTSHIFGLALRQRVRIRIEQETAHDYLARNPAEFDQVWALWAEGPEDRLAELAGTSDPDAALTRALASRDRITVTTVDGPALDLPEPLRAAPEGTVVGPVAHGKAHLLGVVRERRPADPTDLRTLAAAGRAGFAEYMAERRAKADITWHWL
;
A
#
# COMPACT_ATOMS: atom_id res chain seq x y z
N MET A 1 -2.89 -18.87 19.17
CA MET A 1 -2.97 -17.39 19.19
C MET A 1 -4.40 -16.90 19.11
N THR A 2 -5.28 -17.57 18.36
CA THR A 2 -6.73 -17.26 18.26
C THR A 2 -7.43 -17.13 19.62
N SER A 3 -7.15 -18.03 20.58
CA SER A 3 -7.77 -17.97 21.92
C SER A 3 -7.44 -16.70 22.72
N THR A 4 -6.28 -16.08 22.47
CA THR A 4 -5.88 -14.84 23.15
C THR A 4 -6.57 -13.63 22.52
N PHE A 5 -6.77 -13.65 21.20
CA PHE A 5 -7.51 -12.61 20.50
C PHE A 5 -9.01 -12.68 20.80
N ASP A 6 -9.60 -13.87 20.85
CA ASP A 6 -11.03 -14.07 21.18
C ASP A 6 -11.36 -13.56 22.60
N ALA A 7 -10.46 -13.82 23.55
CA ALA A 7 -10.57 -13.28 24.91
C ALA A 7 -10.49 -11.76 24.91
N ALA A 8 -9.50 -11.19 24.22
CA ALA A 8 -9.34 -9.74 24.09
C ALA A 8 -10.56 -9.08 23.42
N LEU A 9 -11.17 -9.72 22.42
CA LEU A 9 -12.37 -9.25 21.74
C LEU A 9 -13.57 -9.19 22.68
N THR A 10 -13.74 -10.23 23.51
CA THR A 10 -14.83 -10.30 24.50
C THR A 10 -14.67 -9.23 25.58
N GLU A 11 -13.45 -9.07 26.09
CA GLU A 11 -13.12 -8.06 27.10
C GLU A 11 -13.23 -6.64 26.54
N ALA A 12 -12.81 -6.42 25.30
CA ALA A 12 -12.96 -5.16 24.59
C ALA A 12 -14.42 -4.74 24.46
N ALA A 13 -15.31 -5.67 24.11
CA ALA A 13 -16.74 -5.40 24.05
C ALA A 13 -17.32 -5.03 25.42
N ALA A 14 -16.86 -5.66 26.50
CA ALA A 14 -17.23 -5.29 27.87
C ALA A 14 -16.68 -3.91 28.25
N LEU A 15 -15.42 -3.64 27.95
CA LEU A 15 -14.75 -2.37 28.21
C LEU A 15 -15.48 -1.20 27.54
N LEU A 16 -15.79 -1.31 26.24
CA LEU A 16 -16.50 -0.27 25.48
C LEU A 16 -17.85 0.12 26.10
N ARG A 17 -18.54 -0.82 26.76
CA ARG A 17 -19.80 -0.56 27.46
C ARG A 17 -19.62 0.21 28.78
N THR A 18 -18.41 0.19 29.35
CA THR A 18 -18.10 0.88 30.61
C THR A 18 -17.53 2.29 30.43
N LEU A 19 -17.12 2.65 29.20
CA LEU A 19 -16.47 3.94 28.96
C LEU A 19 -17.44 5.12 29.20
N PRO A 20 -16.96 6.21 29.83
CA PRO A 20 -17.77 7.40 30.03
C PRO A 20 -18.07 8.07 28.70
N ARG A 21 -19.36 8.34 28.43
CA ARG A 21 -19.83 8.82 27.12
C ARG A 21 -20.05 10.32 27.05
N ARG A 22 -19.54 11.10 28.01
CA ARG A 22 -19.61 12.57 27.89
C ARG A 22 -18.36 13.09 27.17
N ARG A 23 -18.54 14.16 26.42
CA ARG A 23 -17.47 14.80 25.65
C ARG A 23 -16.26 15.21 26.49
N ASP A 24 -16.49 15.67 27.72
CA ASP A 24 -15.42 16.07 28.63
C ASP A 24 -14.63 14.87 29.19
N ASP A 25 -15.20 13.67 29.09
CA ASP A 25 -14.63 12.43 29.64
C ASP A 25 -13.83 11.64 28.59
N VAL A 26 -13.69 12.14 27.34
CA VAL A 26 -12.96 11.43 26.27
C VAL A 26 -11.52 11.14 26.65
N SER A 27 -10.86 12.06 27.35
CA SER A 27 -9.49 11.86 27.84
C SER A 27 -9.42 10.73 28.87
N GLU A 28 -10.46 10.58 29.71
CA GLU A 28 -10.56 9.47 30.65
C GLU A 28 -10.79 8.15 29.92
N ALA A 29 -11.74 8.11 28.96
CA ALA A 29 -11.99 6.92 28.15
C ALA A 29 -10.73 6.44 27.42
N ARG A 30 -9.95 7.37 26.83
CA ARG A 30 -8.66 7.07 26.19
C ARG A 30 -7.66 6.47 27.17
N ARG A 31 -7.56 7.03 28.38
CA ARG A 31 -6.68 6.51 29.43
C ARG A 31 -7.08 5.09 29.85
N THR A 32 -8.37 4.85 30.07
CA THR A 32 -8.89 3.51 30.42
C THR A 32 -8.56 2.47 29.34
N VAL A 33 -8.70 2.83 28.06
CA VAL A 33 -8.34 1.93 26.95
C VAL A 33 -6.82 1.74 26.85
N ALA A 34 -6.03 2.78 27.09
CA ALA A 34 -4.57 2.65 27.12
C ALA A 34 -4.10 1.69 28.23
N GLU A 35 -4.61 1.85 29.46
CA GLU A 35 -4.35 0.95 30.58
C GLU A 35 -4.76 -0.50 30.27
N TRP A 36 -5.93 -0.68 29.64
CA TRP A 36 -6.38 -2.00 29.18
C TRP A 36 -5.45 -2.59 28.10
N SER A 37 -4.97 -1.77 27.16
CA SER A 37 -4.08 -2.19 26.08
C SER A 37 -2.68 -2.54 26.58
N GLU A 38 -2.15 -1.86 27.62
CA GLU A 38 -0.84 -2.15 28.21
C GLU A 38 -0.76 -3.57 28.78
N THR A 39 -1.87 -4.07 29.33
CA THR A 39 -1.96 -5.45 29.82
C THR A 39 -2.11 -6.49 28.70
N ARG A 40 -2.21 -6.06 27.44
CA ARG A 40 -2.42 -6.90 26.24
C ARG A 40 -1.53 -6.46 25.07
N PRO A 41 -0.19 -6.51 25.21
CA PRO A 41 0.74 -6.04 24.17
C PRO A 41 0.62 -6.82 22.84
N ALA A 42 0.04 -8.02 22.86
CA ALA A 42 -0.20 -8.84 21.67
C ALA A 42 -1.36 -8.32 20.80
N VAL A 43 -2.20 -7.41 21.29
CA VAL A 43 -3.33 -6.83 20.56
C VAL A 43 -3.16 -5.32 20.52
N ARG A 44 -2.81 -4.79 19.34
CA ARG A 44 -2.76 -3.34 19.14
C ARG A 44 -4.18 -2.80 19.10
N ALA A 45 -4.53 -1.96 20.07
CA ALA A 45 -5.87 -1.39 20.20
C ALA A 45 -5.86 0.12 20.04
N GLN A 46 -6.89 0.65 19.39
CA GLN A 46 -7.09 2.09 19.20
C GLN A 46 -8.54 2.45 19.52
N LEU A 47 -8.72 3.39 20.45
CA LEU A 47 -10.03 3.98 20.73
C LEU A 47 -10.30 5.12 19.73
N VAL A 48 -11.34 4.96 18.94
CA VAL A 48 -11.90 6.02 18.10
C VAL A 48 -13.07 6.62 18.85
N ALA A 49 -13.02 7.94 19.08
CA ALA A 49 -14.08 8.68 19.74
C ALA A 49 -14.85 9.46 18.67
N ASP A 50 -16.14 9.15 18.52
CA ASP A 50 -17.06 9.88 17.66
C ASP A 50 -17.88 10.87 18.50
N VAL A 51 -17.51 12.14 18.40
CA VAL A 51 -18.15 13.22 19.14
C VAL A 51 -19.30 13.78 18.30
N ARG A 52 -20.54 13.45 18.69
CA ARG A 52 -21.75 13.93 18.03
C ARG A 52 -21.82 15.47 18.06
N ALA A 53 -21.94 16.10 16.90
CA ALA A 53 -22.04 17.56 16.82
C ALA A 53 -23.26 18.09 17.59
N GLY A 54 -23.07 19.12 18.43
CA GLY A 54 -24.16 19.70 19.23
C GLY A 54 -24.66 18.81 20.38
N SER A 55 -24.08 17.62 20.56
CA SER A 55 -24.42 16.72 21.66
C SER A 55 -23.27 16.66 22.68
N PRO A 56 -23.58 16.54 23.97
CA PRO A 56 -22.58 16.25 24.98
C PRO A 56 -22.14 14.77 24.96
N MET A 57 -22.79 13.92 24.14
CA MET A 57 -22.53 12.49 24.08
C MET A 57 -21.46 12.13 23.04
N VAL A 58 -20.71 11.08 23.34
CA VAL A 58 -19.65 10.50 22.52
C VAL A 58 -19.90 9.01 22.37
N ASP A 59 -19.75 8.53 21.15
CA ASP A 59 -19.70 7.11 20.85
C ASP A 59 -18.24 6.66 20.68
N TYR A 60 -18.01 5.38 20.93
CA TYR A 60 -16.67 4.81 20.87
C TYR A 60 -16.66 3.56 20.02
N ASP A 61 -15.65 3.49 19.16
CA ASP A 61 -15.23 2.25 18.51
C ASP A 61 -13.87 1.85 19.04
N LEU A 62 -13.69 0.55 19.27
CA LEU A 62 -12.37 -0.03 19.52
C LEU A 62 -11.91 -0.78 18.29
N VAL A 63 -10.82 -0.32 17.69
CA VAL A 63 -10.18 -0.96 16.54
C VAL A 63 -9.03 -1.82 17.05
N LEU A 64 -9.09 -3.12 16.79
CA LEU A 64 -8.10 -4.11 17.21
C LEU A 64 -7.38 -4.69 15.98
N ALA A 65 -6.05 -4.73 16.01
CA ALA A 65 -5.28 -5.45 14.99
C ALA A 65 -5.44 -6.97 15.18
N HIS A 66 -5.86 -7.67 14.12
CA HIS A 66 -6.02 -9.12 14.16
C HIS A 66 -4.67 -9.82 13.95
N PRO A 67 -4.35 -10.91 14.67
CA PRO A 67 -3.05 -11.59 14.57
C PRO A 67 -2.76 -12.16 13.18
N ASP A 68 -3.80 -12.61 12.46
CA ASP A 68 -3.67 -13.12 11.09
C ASP A 68 -3.71 -12.01 10.01
N GLY A 69 -3.64 -10.75 10.44
CA GLY A 69 -3.71 -9.57 9.57
C GLY A 69 -5.10 -8.93 9.48
N GLY A 70 -5.13 -7.63 9.20
CA GLY A 70 -6.34 -6.81 9.17
C GLY A 70 -6.74 -6.24 10.54
N SER A 71 -7.89 -5.58 10.59
CA SER A 71 -8.41 -4.92 11.80
C SER A 71 -9.86 -5.33 12.06
N VAL A 72 -10.23 -5.51 13.32
CA VAL A 72 -11.60 -5.72 13.80
C VAL A 72 -12.06 -4.46 14.52
N ALA A 73 -13.15 -3.87 14.05
CA ALA A 73 -13.80 -2.75 14.72
C ALA A 73 -14.96 -3.26 15.58
N LEU A 74 -14.95 -2.89 16.86
CA LEU A 74 -16.04 -3.14 17.80
C LEU A 74 -16.73 -1.83 18.12
N THR A 75 -18.03 -1.77 17.88
CA THR A 75 -18.89 -0.65 18.26
C THR A 75 -19.84 -1.12 19.34
N ALA A 76 -19.94 -0.37 20.43
CA ALA A 76 -21.01 -0.52 21.40
C ALA A 76 -21.75 0.82 21.45
N PRO A 77 -22.88 1.01 20.76
CA PRO A 77 -23.65 2.23 20.89
C PRO A 77 -24.26 2.34 22.30
N ALA A 78 -24.62 3.56 22.70
CA ALA A 78 -25.43 3.73 23.90
C ALA A 78 -26.78 3.01 23.71
N ASP A 79 -27.37 2.52 24.79
CA ASP A 79 -28.73 1.95 24.76
C ASP A 79 -29.78 3.09 24.72
N ASP A 80 -29.67 3.96 23.71
CA ASP A 80 -30.54 5.11 23.47
C ASP A 80 -31.56 4.84 22.34
N GLY A 81 -31.63 3.59 21.87
CA GLY A 81 -32.53 3.14 20.81
C GLY A 81 -32.08 3.47 19.39
N VAL A 82 -30.92 4.10 19.22
CA VAL A 82 -30.35 4.44 17.91
C VAL A 82 -29.12 3.56 17.66
N PRO A 83 -29.23 2.50 16.84
CA PRO A 83 -28.12 1.56 16.63
C PRO A 83 -26.94 2.17 15.86
N TRP A 84 -27.17 3.27 15.16
CA TRP A 84 -26.16 4.10 14.48
C TRP A 84 -26.69 5.53 14.33
N THR A 85 -25.86 6.53 14.61
CA THR A 85 -26.25 7.95 14.57
C THR A 85 -26.36 8.43 13.12
N VAL A 86 -27.57 8.43 12.54
CA VAL A 86 -27.82 8.96 11.19
C VAL A 86 -27.78 10.50 11.16
N ASP A 87 -28.04 11.15 12.30
CA ASP A 87 -28.48 12.56 12.30
C ASP A 87 -27.35 13.61 12.34
N HIS A 88 -26.09 13.23 12.59
CA HIS A 88 -25.02 14.22 12.86
C HIS A 88 -23.66 13.94 12.17
N SER A 89 -23.66 13.30 11.00
CA SER A 89 -22.48 12.90 10.21
C SER A 89 -21.61 14.06 9.68
N THR A 90 -21.66 15.25 10.27
CA THR A 90 -20.90 16.46 9.89
C THR A 90 -19.98 16.95 11.01
N HIS A 91 -19.34 16.03 11.75
CA HIS A 91 -18.21 16.36 12.62
C HIS A 91 -17.01 16.84 11.77
N TRP A 92 -16.13 17.70 12.28
CA TRP A 92 -14.96 18.19 11.52
C TRP A 92 -13.97 17.08 11.09
N ALA A 93 -14.08 15.89 11.71
CA ALA A 93 -13.41 14.66 11.31
C ALA A 93 -14.28 13.73 10.43
N SER A 94 -15.59 13.99 10.26
CA SER A 94 -16.49 13.18 9.41
C SER A 94 -16.20 13.31 7.92
N GLY A 95 -15.29 14.22 7.56
CA GLY A 95 -14.73 14.32 6.23
C GLY A 95 -13.36 13.66 6.08
N ARG A 96 -12.79 12.99 7.10
CA ARG A 96 -11.42 12.42 7.09
C ARG A 96 -11.44 10.90 7.22
N VAL A 97 -10.48 10.24 6.59
CA VAL A 97 -10.31 8.77 6.63
C VAL A 97 -9.12 8.36 7.49
N VAL A 98 -8.01 9.07 7.36
CA VAL A 98 -6.78 8.83 8.13
C VAL A 98 -6.06 10.16 8.35
N THR A 99 -5.40 10.29 9.49
CA THR A 99 -4.48 11.38 9.79
C THR A 99 -3.11 10.77 10.06
N VAL A 100 -2.06 11.31 9.43
CA VAL A 100 -0.67 10.87 9.56
C VAL A 100 0.19 12.08 9.91
N ASP A 101 0.85 12.06 11.07
CA ASP A 101 1.67 13.17 11.58
C ASP A 101 0.93 14.53 11.58
N GLY A 102 -0.38 14.50 11.85
CA GLY A 102 -1.25 15.67 11.83
C GLY A 102 -1.84 16.05 10.46
N PHE A 103 -1.37 15.45 9.36
CA PHE A 103 -1.95 15.62 8.02
C PHE A 103 -3.17 14.71 7.82
N GLY A 104 -4.36 15.30 7.67
CA GLY A 104 -5.62 14.57 7.51
C GLY A 104 -6.02 14.34 6.04
N LEU A 105 -6.16 13.07 5.63
CA LEU A 105 -6.74 12.68 4.35
C LEU A 105 -8.25 12.79 4.38
N LEU A 106 -8.82 13.59 3.47
CA LEU A 106 -10.26 13.72 3.30
C LEU A 106 -10.88 12.51 2.58
N ILE A 107 -12.13 12.17 2.93
CA ILE A 107 -12.90 11.07 2.35
C ILE A 107 -13.08 11.19 0.84
N GLN A 108 -13.29 12.40 0.32
CA GLN A 108 -13.41 12.62 -1.12
C GLN A 108 -12.13 12.21 -1.86
N ASN A 109 -10.96 12.54 -1.28
CA ASN A 109 -9.66 12.18 -1.84
C ASN A 109 -9.37 10.68 -1.67
N ALA A 110 -9.73 10.10 -0.53
CA ALA A 110 -9.61 8.66 -0.31
C ALA A 110 -10.48 7.86 -1.28
N LEU A 111 -11.75 8.25 -1.47
CA LEU A 111 -12.67 7.60 -2.40
C LEU A 111 -12.19 7.66 -3.85
N LEU A 112 -11.55 8.78 -4.24
CA LEU A 112 -10.88 8.87 -5.53
C LEU A 112 -9.78 7.82 -5.66
N THR A 113 -8.91 7.67 -4.67
CA THR A 113 -7.85 6.65 -4.67
C THR A 113 -8.46 5.23 -4.72
N LEU A 114 -9.41 4.94 -3.83
CA LEU A 114 -10.06 3.64 -3.70
C LEU A 114 -10.81 3.20 -4.97
N ARG A 115 -11.58 4.09 -5.61
CA ARG A 115 -12.37 3.72 -6.80
C ARG A 115 -11.53 3.45 -8.05
N THR A 116 -10.30 3.96 -8.12
CA THR A 116 -9.40 3.59 -9.22
C THR A 116 -8.88 2.15 -9.11
N ARG A 117 -9.10 1.48 -7.96
CA ARG A 117 -8.72 0.09 -7.73
C ARG A 117 -9.96 -0.75 -7.45
N ALA A 118 -10.37 -1.52 -8.44
CA ALA A 118 -11.60 -2.32 -8.39
C ALA A 118 -11.51 -3.57 -7.49
N GLU A 119 -10.36 -3.88 -6.91
CA GLU A 119 -10.09 -5.15 -6.23
C GLU A 119 -9.65 -4.96 -4.77
N ARG A 120 -9.90 -5.99 -3.94
CA ARG A 120 -9.50 -6.06 -2.53
C ARG A 120 -7.98 -6.20 -2.43
N ASP A 121 -7.30 -5.08 -2.61
CA ASP A 121 -5.86 -4.95 -2.53
C ASP A 121 -5.45 -4.64 -1.08
N THR A 122 -4.65 -5.53 -0.47
CA THR A 122 -4.18 -5.39 0.91
C THR A 122 -3.23 -4.20 1.10
N THR A 123 -2.76 -3.58 0.00
CA THR A 123 -1.87 -2.42 0.03
C THR A 123 -2.60 -1.09 0.22
N ILE A 124 -3.93 -1.07 0.10
CA ILE A 124 -4.74 0.16 0.19
C ILE A 124 -4.42 1.01 1.45
N PRO A 125 -4.35 0.44 2.67
CA PRO A 125 -4.03 1.23 3.86
C PRO A 125 -2.67 1.94 3.75
N ASP A 126 -1.64 1.23 3.28
CA ASP A 126 -0.30 1.77 3.06
C ASP A 126 -0.32 2.91 2.04
N GLU A 127 -1.11 2.79 0.97
CA GLU A 127 -1.23 3.85 -0.03
C GLU A 127 -1.91 5.11 0.49
N LEU A 128 -2.91 4.98 1.37
CA LEU A 128 -3.53 6.15 2.01
C LEU A 128 -2.56 6.84 2.97
N ILE A 129 -1.71 6.06 3.66
CA ILE A 129 -0.66 6.59 4.53
C ILE A 129 0.43 7.29 3.68
N ASP A 130 0.90 6.64 2.62
CA ASP A 130 1.87 7.20 1.68
C ASP A 130 1.34 8.49 1.05
N TYR A 131 0.04 8.54 0.74
CA TYR A 131 -0.61 9.76 0.27
C TYR A 131 -0.46 10.90 1.28
N CYS A 132 -0.70 10.66 2.57
CA CYS A 132 -0.57 11.68 3.60
C CYS A 132 0.88 12.15 3.75
N ILE A 133 1.83 11.21 3.86
CA ILE A 133 3.25 11.50 3.99
C ILE A 133 3.73 12.35 2.82
N LEU A 134 3.41 11.96 1.58
CA LEU A 134 3.81 12.73 0.41
C LEU A 134 3.11 14.08 0.35
N SER A 135 1.84 14.17 0.74
CA SER A 135 1.08 15.43 0.71
C SER A 135 1.61 16.44 1.72
N ASP A 136 1.99 16.00 2.92
CA ASP A 136 2.63 16.86 3.92
C ASP A 136 3.93 17.48 3.37
N MET A 137 4.74 16.68 2.66
CA MET A 137 5.98 17.13 2.04
C MET A 137 5.80 18.12 0.89
N THR A 138 4.58 18.24 0.32
CA THR A 138 4.33 19.22 -0.76
C THR A 138 4.28 20.66 -0.27
N GLY A 139 4.15 20.92 1.04
CA GLY A 139 4.06 22.28 1.58
C GLY A 139 5.28 23.15 1.31
N MET A 140 6.43 22.53 1.02
CA MET A 140 7.69 23.20 0.69
C MET A 140 7.90 23.40 -0.81
N GLU A 141 6.99 22.89 -1.65
CA GLU A 141 7.10 22.97 -3.10
C GLU A 141 6.50 24.26 -3.65
N SER A 142 7.16 24.82 -4.68
CA SER A 142 6.52 25.82 -5.54
C SER A 142 5.34 25.21 -6.29
N PRO A 143 4.31 25.99 -6.66
CA PRO A 143 3.21 25.51 -7.48
C PRO A 143 3.68 24.73 -8.73
N PRO A 144 2.95 23.68 -9.16
CA PRO A 144 3.22 22.98 -10.39
C PRO A 144 3.02 23.90 -11.60
N THR A 145 3.91 23.75 -12.58
CA THR A 145 3.79 24.38 -13.88
C THR A 145 2.57 23.82 -14.63
N GLN A 146 2.09 24.58 -15.62
CA GLN A 146 0.98 24.12 -16.46
C GLN A 146 1.31 22.79 -17.19
N GLU A 147 2.57 22.59 -17.55
CA GLU A 147 3.04 21.36 -18.18
C GLU A 147 2.94 20.16 -17.23
N GLU A 148 3.40 20.30 -15.99
CA GLU A 148 3.30 19.24 -14.98
C GLU A 148 1.84 18.89 -14.66
N ILE A 149 0.95 19.88 -14.58
CA ILE A 149 -0.49 19.66 -14.42
C ILE A 149 -1.05 18.86 -15.59
N GLN A 150 -0.67 19.23 -16.83
CA GLN A 150 -1.13 18.53 -18.03
C GLN A 150 -0.63 17.08 -18.06
N GLN A 151 0.66 16.86 -17.79
CA GLN A 151 1.25 15.52 -17.73
C GLN A 151 0.57 14.64 -16.66
N ALA A 152 0.32 15.20 -15.47
CA ALA A 152 -0.40 14.49 -14.40
C ALA A 152 -1.84 14.15 -14.80
N SER A 153 -2.54 15.07 -15.47
CA SER A 153 -3.90 14.87 -16.00
C SER A 153 -3.92 13.74 -17.04
N ASP A 154 -2.99 13.74 -17.99
CA ASP A 154 -2.94 12.74 -19.06
C ASP A 154 -2.58 11.36 -18.52
N ALA A 155 -1.60 11.27 -17.61
CA ALA A 155 -1.28 10.01 -16.94
C ALA A 155 -2.47 9.47 -16.13
N TYR A 156 -3.18 10.34 -15.42
CA TYR A 156 -4.39 9.96 -14.68
C TYR A 156 -5.48 9.43 -15.63
N ARG A 157 -5.71 10.12 -16.75
CA ARG A 157 -6.71 9.72 -17.75
C ARG A 157 -6.37 8.40 -18.42
N ILE A 158 -5.11 8.20 -18.81
CA ILE A 158 -4.65 6.96 -19.45
C ILE A 158 -4.88 5.76 -18.52
N ARG A 159 -4.45 5.88 -17.25
CA ARG A 159 -4.61 4.82 -16.25
C ARG A 159 -6.07 4.45 -16.00
N ASN A 160 -6.97 5.42 -16.07
CA ASN A 160 -8.40 5.23 -15.83
C ASN A 160 -9.23 5.00 -17.12
N GLY A 161 -8.59 4.87 -18.29
CA GLY A 161 -9.30 4.69 -19.56
C GLY A 161 -10.13 5.90 -20.00
N LEU A 162 -9.88 7.10 -19.46
CA LEU A 162 -10.64 8.34 -19.72
C LEU A 162 -10.14 9.04 -21.00
N ARG A 163 -10.32 8.36 -22.14
CA ARG A 163 -9.74 8.76 -23.43
C ARG A 163 -10.46 9.92 -24.09
N SER A 164 -11.73 10.17 -23.77
CA SER A 164 -12.49 11.30 -24.32
C SER A 164 -13.01 12.26 -23.24
N ARG A 165 -13.37 13.49 -23.65
CA ARG A 165 -14.06 14.45 -22.78
C ARG A 165 -15.40 13.89 -22.29
N ALA A 166 -16.13 13.16 -23.14
CA ALA A 166 -17.40 12.55 -22.77
C ALA A 166 -17.24 11.48 -21.69
N ASP A 167 -16.19 10.65 -21.78
CA ASP A 167 -15.85 9.66 -20.75
C ASP A 167 -15.46 10.34 -19.44
N MET A 168 -14.68 11.41 -19.52
CA MET A 168 -14.27 12.21 -18.37
C MET A 168 -15.49 12.82 -17.65
N THR A 169 -16.41 13.47 -18.38
CA THR A 169 -17.61 14.06 -17.79
C THR A 169 -18.53 13.01 -17.17
N ARG A 170 -18.70 11.86 -17.84
CA ARG A 170 -19.50 10.74 -17.29
C ARG A 170 -18.88 10.18 -16.03
N TRP A 171 -17.56 10.01 -16.02
CA TRP A 171 -16.82 9.53 -14.86
C TRP A 171 -16.95 10.52 -13.69
N LEU A 172 -16.73 11.82 -13.93
CA LEU A 172 -16.88 12.87 -12.91
C LEU A 172 -18.28 12.86 -12.28
N ALA A 173 -19.32 12.76 -13.10
CA ALA A 173 -20.70 12.64 -12.62
C ALA A 173 -20.90 11.37 -11.78
N ALA A 174 -20.34 10.22 -12.20
CA ALA A 174 -20.45 8.96 -11.48
C ALA A 174 -19.68 8.93 -10.15
N VAL A 175 -18.60 9.71 -10.02
CA VAL A 175 -17.84 9.87 -8.77
C VAL A 175 -18.27 11.09 -7.95
N GLY A 176 -19.27 11.84 -8.41
CA GLY A 176 -19.82 13.00 -7.69
C GLY A 176 -18.86 14.20 -7.63
N LEU A 177 -17.93 14.31 -8.56
CA LEU A 177 -16.96 15.40 -8.62
C LEU A 177 -17.30 16.41 -9.70
N ASN A 178 -16.98 17.67 -9.41
CA ASN A 178 -17.00 18.74 -10.40
C ASN A 178 -15.59 18.97 -10.98
N GLU A 179 -15.52 19.79 -12.04
CA GLU A 179 -14.28 20.11 -12.75
C GLU A 179 -13.25 20.82 -11.86
N THR A 180 -13.69 21.65 -10.92
CA THR A 180 -12.83 22.32 -9.94
C THR A 180 -12.15 21.30 -9.02
N ALA A 181 -12.91 20.36 -8.46
CA ALA A 181 -12.39 19.31 -7.59
C ALA A 181 -11.40 18.40 -8.32
N TYR A 182 -11.68 18.06 -9.59
CA TYR A 182 -10.74 17.34 -10.44
C TYR A 182 -9.44 18.14 -10.65
N THR A 183 -9.55 19.43 -10.98
CA THR A 183 -8.39 20.29 -11.20
C THR A 183 -7.52 20.39 -9.94
N SER A 184 -8.13 20.58 -8.77
CA SER A 184 -7.42 20.56 -7.48
C SER A 184 -6.77 19.20 -7.20
N HIS A 185 -7.43 18.10 -7.55
CA HIS A 185 -6.86 16.76 -7.41
C HIS A 185 -5.61 16.56 -8.28
N ILE A 186 -5.67 16.95 -9.56
CA ILE A 186 -4.54 16.85 -10.50
C ILE A 186 -3.39 17.76 -10.08
N PHE A 187 -3.68 18.96 -9.59
CA PHE A 187 -2.67 19.86 -9.03
C PHE A 187 -1.89 19.18 -7.89
N GLY A 188 -2.58 18.57 -6.94
CA GLY A 188 -1.94 17.83 -5.86
C GLY A 188 -1.18 16.58 -6.34
N LEU A 189 -1.67 15.92 -7.40
CA LEU A 189 -0.98 14.78 -8.00
C LEU A 189 0.35 15.19 -8.64
N ALA A 190 0.38 16.33 -9.35
CA ALA A 190 1.59 16.87 -9.94
C ALA A 190 2.65 17.21 -8.88
N LEU A 191 2.26 17.86 -7.78
CA LEU A 191 3.16 18.16 -6.67
C LEU A 191 3.74 16.91 -6.02
N ARG A 192 2.89 15.91 -5.72
CA ARG A 192 3.36 14.64 -5.14
C ARG A 192 4.30 13.89 -6.10
N GLN A 193 4.02 13.92 -7.40
CA GLN A 193 4.90 13.31 -8.40
C GLN A 193 6.28 13.99 -8.41
N ARG A 194 6.34 15.31 -8.30
CA ARG A 194 7.62 16.04 -8.19
C ARG A 194 8.38 15.67 -6.91
N VAL A 195 7.70 15.67 -5.76
CA VAL A 195 8.30 15.26 -4.47
C VAL A 195 8.86 13.84 -4.58
N ARG A 196 8.10 12.91 -5.16
CA ARG A 196 8.55 11.54 -5.41
C ARG A 196 9.80 11.51 -6.28
N ILE A 197 9.80 12.16 -7.43
CA ILE A 197 10.96 12.20 -8.36
C ILE A 197 12.19 12.74 -7.64
N ARG A 198 12.05 13.81 -6.86
CA ARG A 198 13.17 14.37 -6.07
C ARG A 198 13.73 13.34 -5.10
N ILE A 199 12.87 12.68 -4.30
CA ILE A 199 13.32 11.67 -3.33
C ILE A 199 13.97 10.48 -4.03
N GLU A 200 13.41 10.01 -5.15
CA GLU A 200 14.02 8.96 -5.98
C GLU A 200 15.43 9.38 -6.44
N GLN A 201 15.63 10.63 -6.87
CA GLN A 201 16.94 11.15 -7.28
C GLN A 201 17.91 11.28 -6.10
N GLU A 202 17.46 11.79 -4.95
CA GLU A 202 18.27 11.97 -3.74
C GLU A 202 18.72 10.63 -3.15
N THR A 203 17.90 9.58 -3.24
CA THR A 203 18.17 8.27 -2.64
C THR A 203 18.90 7.29 -3.57
N ALA A 204 18.90 7.54 -4.89
CA ALA A 204 19.40 6.59 -5.89
C ALA A 204 20.85 6.15 -5.65
N HIS A 205 21.77 7.10 -5.47
CA HIS A 205 23.20 6.79 -5.34
C HIS A 205 23.51 6.03 -4.04
N ASP A 206 22.96 6.49 -2.92
CA ASP A 206 23.19 5.88 -1.61
C ASP A 206 22.57 4.47 -1.53
N TYR A 207 21.42 4.26 -2.15
CA TYR A 207 20.80 2.94 -2.23
C TYR A 207 21.61 1.98 -3.10
N LEU A 208 22.04 2.42 -4.29
CA LEU A 208 22.86 1.62 -5.18
C LEU A 208 24.19 1.22 -4.54
N ALA A 209 24.84 2.15 -3.82
CA ALA A 209 26.12 1.87 -3.15
C ALA A 209 25.99 0.82 -2.05
N ARG A 210 24.85 0.77 -1.34
CA ARG A 210 24.58 -0.23 -0.29
C ARG A 210 24.14 -1.58 -0.86
N ASN A 211 23.43 -1.58 -1.99
CA ASN A 211 22.80 -2.77 -2.58
C ASN A 211 23.24 -3.03 -4.03
N PRO A 212 24.54 -3.01 -4.38
CA PRO A 212 24.98 -3.04 -5.78
C PRO A 212 24.54 -4.30 -6.53
N ALA A 213 24.53 -5.46 -5.85
CA ALA A 213 24.16 -6.75 -6.43
C ALA A 213 22.69 -6.84 -6.86
N GLU A 214 21.81 -6.01 -6.30
CA GLU A 214 20.40 -5.95 -6.72
C GLU A 214 20.25 -5.28 -8.09
N PHE A 215 21.25 -4.52 -8.54
CA PHE A 215 21.18 -3.77 -9.79
C PHE A 215 22.11 -4.31 -10.87
N ASP A 216 22.75 -5.45 -10.62
CA ASP A 216 23.44 -6.20 -11.66
C ASP A 216 22.51 -6.38 -12.86
N GLN A 217 23.01 -6.10 -14.05
CA GLN A 217 22.27 -6.34 -15.29
C GLN A 217 22.29 -7.84 -15.56
N VAL A 218 21.10 -8.44 -15.62
CA VAL A 218 20.91 -9.87 -15.79
C VAL A 218 20.07 -10.17 -17.02
N TRP A 219 20.46 -11.22 -17.72
CA TRP A 219 19.60 -11.90 -18.67
C TRP A 219 19.20 -13.25 -18.07
N ALA A 220 17.90 -13.47 -17.85
CA ALA A 220 17.40 -14.65 -17.17
C ALA A 220 16.15 -15.23 -17.85
N LEU A 221 15.97 -16.53 -17.67
CA LEU A 221 14.82 -17.29 -18.16
C LEU A 221 14.32 -18.19 -17.04
N TRP A 222 13.01 -18.20 -16.80
CA TRP A 222 12.40 -19.12 -15.84
C TRP A 222 11.03 -19.59 -16.28
N ALA A 223 10.60 -20.71 -15.70
CA ALA A 223 9.31 -21.32 -15.87
C ALA A 223 8.59 -21.41 -14.53
N GLU A 224 7.29 -21.13 -14.54
CA GLU A 224 6.39 -21.33 -13.41
C GLU A 224 5.33 -22.37 -13.76
N GLY A 225 5.10 -23.34 -12.87
CA GLY A 225 4.15 -24.42 -13.12
C GLY A 225 4.08 -25.47 -12.02
N PRO A 226 3.40 -26.60 -12.28
CA PRO A 226 3.38 -27.76 -11.40
C PRO A 226 4.78 -28.34 -11.16
N GLU A 227 5.05 -28.77 -9.92
CA GLU A 227 6.38 -29.27 -9.50
C GLU A 227 6.86 -30.46 -10.32
N ASP A 228 5.97 -31.43 -10.55
CA ASP A 228 6.24 -32.66 -11.29
C ASP A 228 6.74 -32.36 -12.71
N ARG A 229 6.11 -31.39 -13.38
CA ARG A 229 6.51 -30.95 -14.72
C ARG A 229 7.83 -30.22 -14.73
N LEU A 230 8.07 -29.35 -13.75
CA LEU A 230 9.35 -28.65 -13.67
C LEU A 230 10.50 -29.60 -13.28
N ALA A 231 10.24 -30.63 -12.47
CA ALA A 231 11.22 -31.65 -12.13
C ALA A 231 11.66 -32.46 -13.35
N GLU A 232 10.72 -32.80 -14.25
CA GLU A 232 11.03 -33.43 -15.55
C GLU A 232 11.97 -32.55 -16.40
N LEU A 233 11.75 -31.22 -16.41
CA LEU A 233 12.59 -30.27 -17.12
C LEU A 233 13.98 -30.12 -16.49
N ALA A 234 14.06 -30.03 -15.16
CA ALA A 234 15.31 -29.89 -14.41
C ALA A 234 16.26 -31.08 -14.60
N GLY A 235 15.72 -32.28 -14.87
CA GLY A 235 16.50 -33.49 -15.13
C GLY A 235 17.23 -33.51 -16.48
N THR A 236 17.10 -32.48 -17.32
CA THR A 236 17.77 -32.42 -18.62
C THR A 236 19.09 -31.67 -18.56
N SER A 237 20.09 -32.16 -19.31
CA SER A 237 21.48 -31.64 -19.27
C SER A 237 21.64 -30.22 -19.81
N ASP A 238 20.64 -29.72 -20.54
CA ASP A 238 20.60 -28.37 -21.09
C ASP A 238 19.31 -27.65 -20.64
N PRO A 239 19.42 -26.78 -19.63
CA PRO A 239 18.30 -26.00 -19.11
C PRO A 239 17.65 -25.07 -20.14
N ASP A 240 18.39 -24.58 -21.15
CA ASP A 240 17.81 -23.73 -22.20
C ASP A 240 16.93 -24.55 -23.13
N ALA A 241 17.42 -25.71 -23.56
CA ALA A 241 16.64 -26.64 -24.35
C ALA A 241 15.42 -27.15 -23.56
N ALA A 242 15.52 -27.27 -22.23
CA ALA A 242 14.40 -27.62 -21.36
C ALA A 242 13.31 -26.53 -21.37
N LEU A 243 13.69 -25.28 -21.07
CA LEU A 243 12.75 -24.15 -20.97
C LEU A 243 12.18 -23.77 -22.35
N THR A 244 12.96 -23.92 -23.43
CA THR A 244 12.48 -23.74 -24.81
C THR A 244 11.46 -24.83 -25.20
N ARG A 245 11.67 -26.08 -24.75
CA ARG A 245 10.66 -27.15 -24.95
C ARG A 245 9.39 -26.88 -24.14
N ALA A 246 9.51 -26.31 -22.94
CA ALA A 246 8.36 -25.90 -22.14
C ALA A 246 7.51 -24.83 -22.85
N LEU A 247 8.14 -23.85 -23.50
CA LEU A 247 7.45 -22.86 -24.37
C LEU A 247 6.67 -23.50 -25.52
N ALA A 248 7.19 -24.60 -26.09
CA ALA A 248 6.54 -25.32 -27.19
C ALA A 248 5.46 -26.31 -26.71
N SER A 249 5.42 -26.60 -25.40
CA SER A 249 4.43 -27.49 -24.81
C SER A 249 3.06 -26.80 -24.70
N ARG A 250 1.97 -27.58 -24.69
CA ARG A 250 0.63 -27.10 -24.32
C ARG A 250 0.38 -27.23 -22.81
N ASP A 251 1.45 -27.36 -22.03
CA ASP A 251 1.34 -27.58 -20.60
C ASP A 251 0.99 -26.28 -19.87
N ARG A 252 0.54 -26.39 -18.62
CA ARG A 252 0.23 -25.24 -17.75
C ARG A 252 1.50 -24.62 -17.18
N ILE A 253 2.48 -24.36 -18.05
CA ILE A 253 3.78 -23.76 -17.71
C ILE A 253 3.85 -22.39 -18.36
N THR A 254 4.13 -21.36 -17.57
CA THR A 254 4.41 -20.01 -18.06
C THR A 254 5.91 -19.83 -18.06
N VAL A 255 6.49 -19.44 -19.19
CA VAL A 255 7.92 -19.14 -19.29
C VAL A 255 8.10 -17.64 -19.46
N THR A 256 9.05 -17.06 -18.72
CA THR A 256 9.35 -15.63 -18.72
C THR A 256 10.82 -15.39 -18.97
N THR A 257 11.11 -14.43 -19.84
CA THR A 257 12.46 -13.91 -20.12
C THR A 257 12.55 -12.48 -19.64
N VAL A 258 13.64 -12.13 -18.95
CA VAL A 258 13.94 -10.75 -18.55
C VAL A 258 15.37 -10.39 -18.94
N ASP A 259 15.52 -9.16 -19.42
CA ASP A 259 16.78 -8.42 -19.58
C ASP A 259 16.61 -7.12 -18.78
N GLY A 260 17.29 -7.02 -17.63
CA GLY A 260 17.07 -5.94 -16.67
C GLY A 260 17.87 -6.09 -15.37
N PRO A 261 17.59 -5.29 -14.34
CA PRO A 261 18.27 -5.39 -13.05
C PRO A 261 17.87 -6.67 -12.30
N ALA A 262 18.80 -7.24 -11.53
CA ALA A 262 18.56 -8.43 -10.72
C ALA A 262 17.38 -8.30 -9.75
N LEU A 263 17.08 -7.09 -9.29
CA LEU A 263 15.93 -6.76 -8.43
C LEU A 263 14.59 -7.17 -9.04
N ASP A 264 14.47 -7.14 -10.38
CA ASP A 264 13.25 -7.51 -11.10
C ASP A 264 13.07 -9.04 -11.21
N LEU A 265 14.09 -9.83 -10.83
CA LEU A 265 13.98 -11.27 -10.78
C LEU A 265 13.18 -11.75 -9.56
N PRO A 266 12.50 -12.91 -9.66
CA PRO A 266 11.90 -13.57 -8.51
C PRO A 266 12.99 -13.94 -7.49
N GLU A 267 12.61 -13.94 -6.21
CA GLU A 267 13.54 -14.08 -5.08
C GLU A 267 14.52 -15.27 -5.22
N PRO A 268 14.10 -16.47 -5.67
CA PRO A 268 15.03 -17.59 -5.85
C PRO A 268 16.14 -17.35 -6.89
N LEU A 269 15.90 -16.51 -7.90
CA LEU A 269 16.88 -16.22 -8.96
C LEU A 269 17.69 -14.96 -8.72
N ARG A 270 17.23 -14.08 -7.82
CA ARG A 270 17.81 -12.75 -7.59
C ARG A 270 19.30 -12.79 -7.28
N ALA A 271 19.72 -13.75 -6.44
CA ALA A 271 21.11 -13.95 -6.04
C ALA A 271 21.82 -15.09 -6.81
N ALA A 272 21.15 -15.72 -7.79
CA ALA A 272 21.72 -16.84 -8.52
C ALA A 272 22.92 -16.38 -9.38
N PRO A 273 24.07 -17.09 -9.32
CA PRO A 273 25.18 -16.85 -10.22
C PRO A 273 24.83 -17.17 -11.67
N GLU A 274 25.60 -16.61 -12.59
CA GLU A 274 25.53 -16.96 -14.00
C GLU A 274 25.69 -18.48 -14.21
N GLY A 275 24.87 -19.05 -15.09
CA GLY A 275 24.84 -20.47 -15.44
C GLY A 275 24.20 -21.38 -14.38
N THR A 276 23.81 -20.86 -13.22
CA THR A 276 23.21 -21.67 -12.15
C THR A 276 21.73 -21.89 -12.40
N VAL A 277 21.33 -23.16 -12.41
CA VAL A 277 19.91 -23.55 -12.43
C VAL A 277 19.38 -23.54 -11.01
N VAL A 278 18.27 -22.84 -10.80
CA VAL A 278 17.54 -22.81 -9.54
C VAL A 278 16.19 -23.47 -9.72
N GLY A 279 15.84 -24.38 -8.82
CA GLY A 279 14.54 -25.03 -8.81
C GLY A 279 14.56 -26.50 -9.26
N PRO A 280 13.39 -27.17 -9.22
CA PRO A 280 12.07 -26.61 -8.86
C PRO A 280 12.00 -26.19 -7.39
N VAL A 281 11.53 -24.97 -7.11
CA VAL A 281 11.28 -24.46 -5.75
C VAL A 281 9.91 -23.81 -5.67
N ALA A 282 9.26 -23.84 -4.50
CA ALA A 282 7.97 -23.20 -4.32
C ALA A 282 8.05 -21.68 -4.58
N HIS A 283 7.12 -21.15 -5.39
CA HIS A 283 7.01 -19.72 -5.71
C HIS A 283 5.54 -19.32 -5.88
N GLY A 284 5.02 -18.50 -4.97
CA GLY A 284 3.60 -18.13 -4.95
C GLY A 284 2.68 -19.34 -4.79
N LYS A 285 1.83 -19.59 -5.80
CA LYS A 285 0.90 -20.75 -5.84
C LYS A 285 1.42 -21.91 -6.70
N ALA A 286 2.64 -21.81 -7.21
CA ALA A 286 3.25 -22.75 -8.13
C ALA A 286 4.69 -23.08 -7.71
N HIS A 287 5.43 -23.77 -8.58
CA HIS A 287 6.87 -23.94 -8.46
C HIS A 287 7.57 -23.15 -9.56
N LEU A 288 8.82 -22.79 -9.32
CA LEU A 288 9.69 -22.07 -10.24
C LEU A 288 10.94 -22.89 -10.54
N LEU A 289 11.33 -22.92 -11.82
CA LEU A 289 12.61 -23.43 -12.33
C LEU A 289 13.21 -22.37 -13.25
N GLY A 290 14.44 -21.93 -13.03
CA GLY A 290 15.05 -20.93 -13.90
C GLY A 290 16.57 -20.91 -13.88
N VAL A 291 17.14 -20.08 -14.75
CA VAL A 291 18.58 -19.92 -14.92
C VAL A 291 18.89 -18.46 -15.22
N VAL A 292 19.97 -17.96 -14.62
CA VAL A 292 20.57 -16.66 -14.98
C VAL A 292 21.63 -16.94 -16.04
N ARG A 293 21.45 -16.41 -17.24
CA ARG A 293 22.33 -16.66 -18.40
C ARG A 293 23.52 -15.75 -18.48
N GLU A 294 23.33 -14.50 -18.08
CA GLU A 294 24.36 -13.49 -18.05
C GLU A 294 24.15 -12.63 -16.80
N ARG A 295 25.24 -12.29 -16.11
CA ARG A 295 25.22 -11.31 -15.02
C ARG A 295 26.38 -10.34 -15.16
N ARG A 296 26.08 -9.06 -15.33
CA ARG A 296 27.07 -7.97 -15.39
C ARG A 296 26.89 -7.03 -14.20
N PRO A 297 27.98 -6.58 -13.55
CA PRO A 297 27.89 -5.58 -12.50
C PRO A 297 27.12 -4.34 -12.94
N ALA A 298 26.34 -3.76 -12.02
CA ALA A 298 25.65 -2.49 -12.24
C ALA A 298 26.62 -1.37 -12.62
N ASP A 299 26.26 -0.56 -13.62
CA ASP A 299 27.00 0.68 -13.92
C ASP A 299 26.42 1.83 -13.08
N PRO A 300 27.17 2.40 -12.12
CA PRO A 300 26.68 3.47 -11.26
C PRO A 300 26.47 4.81 -11.99
N THR A 301 26.86 4.90 -13.26
CA THR A 301 26.64 6.08 -14.11
C THR A 301 25.48 5.90 -15.08
N ASP A 302 24.94 4.69 -15.23
CA ASP A 302 23.79 4.43 -16.08
C ASP A 302 22.50 5.00 -15.47
N LEU A 303 21.81 5.84 -16.25
CA LEU A 303 20.59 6.51 -15.82
C LEU A 303 19.44 5.53 -15.56
N ARG A 304 19.39 4.37 -16.25
CA ARG A 304 18.34 3.37 -15.99
C ARG A 304 18.57 2.66 -14.66
N THR A 305 19.83 2.29 -14.40
CA THR A 305 20.27 1.74 -13.12
C THR A 305 19.97 2.70 -11.96
N LEU A 306 20.35 3.98 -12.10
CA LEU A 306 20.05 5.00 -11.10
C LEU A 306 18.55 5.22 -10.90
N ALA A 307 17.74 5.20 -11.97
CA ALA A 307 16.29 5.29 -11.84
C ALA A 307 15.68 4.08 -11.11
N ALA A 308 16.20 2.87 -11.34
CA ALA A 308 15.77 1.68 -10.61
C ALA A 308 16.16 1.74 -9.13
N ALA A 309 17.41 2.13 -8.84
CA ALA A 309 17.88 2.34 -7.48
C ALA A 309 17.11 3.43 -6.75
N GLY A 310 16.77 4.52 -7.44
CA GLY A 310 15.94 5.59 -6.88
C GLY A 310 14.53 5.11 -6.50
N ARG A 311 13.90 4.26 -7.31
CA ARG A 311 12.60 3.66 -6.96
C ARG A 311 12.68 2.76 -5.73
N ALA A 312 13.74 1.96 -5.61
CA ALA A 312 13.97 1.09 -4.46
C ALA A 312 14.29 1.90 -3.19
N GLY A 313 15.14 2.93 -3.31
CA GLY A 313 15.46 3.88 -2.25
C GLY A 313 14.24 4.67 -1.77
N PHE A 314 13.36 5.09 -2.69
CA PHE A 314 12.08 5.68 -2.34
C PHE A 314 11.18 4.71 -1.56
N ALA A 315 11.12 3.44 -1.96
CA ALA A 315 10.34 2.44 -1.23
C ALA A 315 10.85 2.21 0.21
N GLU A 316 12.18 2.11 0.40
CA GLU A 316 12.80 2.02 1.73
C GLU A 316 12.51 3.28 2.55
N TYR A 317 12.67 4.46 1.95
CA TYR A 317 12.39 5.75 2.57
C TYR A 317 10.93 5.86 3.07
N MET A 318 9.97 5.46 2.24
CA MET A 318 8.56 5.47 2.61
C MET A 318 8.26 4.43 3.70
N ALA A 319 8.86 3.25 3.64
CA ALA A 319 8.71 2.24 4.69
C ALA A 319 9.22 2.73 6.05
N GLU A 320 10.39 3.38 6.08
CA GLU A 320 10.93 3.97 7.31
C GLU A 320 10.04 5.09 7.86
N ARG A 321 9.51 5.95 6.99
CA ARG A 321 8.57 7.02 7.36
C ARG A 321 7.30 6.44 7.95
N ARG A 322 6.68 5.46 7.28
CA ARG A 322 5.49 4.75 7.77
C ARG A 322 5.72 4.11 9.14
N ALA A 323 6.88 3.51 9.36
CA ALA A 323 7.22 2.89 10.64
C ALA A 323 7.34 3.89 11.80
N LYS A 324 7.64 5.16 11.51
CA LYS A 324 7.84 6.24 12.50
C LYS A 324 6.62 7.16 12.65
N ALA A 325 5.66 7.09 11.74
CA ALA A 325 4.53 8.02 11.68
C ALA A 325 3.49 7.77 12.79
N ASP A 326 2.89 8.85 13.29
CA ASP A 326 1.70 8.78 14.14
C ASP A 326 0.45 8.69 13.26
N ILE A 327 -0.21 7.53 13.27
CA ILE A 327 -1.32 7.20 12.38
C ILE A 327 -2.62 7.07 13.18
N THR A 328 -3.57 7.95 12.88
CA THR A 328 -4.92 7.92 13.44
C THR A 328 -5.95 7.64 12.35
N TRP A 329 -6.67 6.53 12.46
CA TRP A 329 -7.80 6.22 11.58
C TRP A 329 -9.08 6.89 12.07
N HIS A 330 -9.84 7.46 11.14
CA HIS A 330 -11.13 8.11 11.40
C HIS A 330 -12.18 7.34 10.60
N TRP A 331 -13.09 6.67 11.30
CA TRP A 331 -14.20 5.98 10.64
C TRP A 331 -15.42 6.90 10.51
N LEU A 332 -16.26 6.55 9.52
CA LEU A 332 -17.50 7.19 9.12
C LEU A 332 -18.62 7.02 10.13
#